data_AF-A0A7S2J9K0-F1
#
_entry.id   AF-A0A7S2J9K0-F1
#
_cell.length_a   1.000
_cell.length_b   1.000
_cell.length_c   1.000
_cell.angle_alpha   90.00
_cell.angle_beta   90.00
_cell.angle_gamma   90.00
#
_symmetry.space_group_name_H-M   'P 1'
#
loop_
_entity.id
_entity.type
_entity.pdbx_description
1 polymer ?
#
loop_
_entity_poly.entity_id
_entity_poly.type
_entity_poly.pdbx_seq_one_letter_code
_entity_poly.pdbx_strand_id
1 'polypeptide(L)'
;LAKEQKAADILGRRAKTYVTQHEARRQMEEVAIEEVEKWEALCKRFREDWPIIKGSPRVIVHIASLSATTAQRQATPNLDVRQNAQLPRLCDVKEPGVDVLYVAPFPLNEDMTHYFHKVLEIGGVPHP
;
A
#
# COMPACT_ATOMS: atom_id res chain seq x y z
N LEU A 1 -45.25 -35.66 -0.69
CA LEU A 1 -45.59 -34.38 -0.01
C LEU A 1 -44.46 -33.85 0.88
N ALA A 2 -44.25 -34.31 2.12
CA ALA A 2 -43.23 -33.70 3.01
C ALA A 2 -41.77 -33.78 2.52
N LYS A 3 -41.38 -34.88 1.84
CA LYS A 3 -40.04 -35.04 1.24
C LYS A 3 -39.84 -34.14 0.01
N GLU A 4 -40.88 -33.97 -0.80
CA GLU A 4 -40.85 -33.11 -2.00
C GLU A 4 -40.80 -31.64 -1.63
N GLN A 5 -41.58 -31.23 -0.61
CA GLN A 5 -41.52 -29.87 -0.05
C GLN A 5 -40.09 -29.54 0.45
N LYS A 6 -39.49 -30.46 1.20
CA LYS A 6 -38.12 -30.31 1.71
C LYS A 6 -37.08 -30.25 0.58
N ALA A 7 -37.26 -31.03 -0.49
CA ALA A 7 -36.39 -30.98 -1.66
C ALA A 7 -36.51 -29.64 -2.40
N ALA A 8 -37.73 -29.14 -2.59
CA ALA A 8 -37.99 -27.84 -3.21
C ALA A 8 -37.36 -26.68 -2.41
N ASP A 9 -37.45 -26.71 -1.08
CA ASP A 9 -36.82 -25.70 -0.21
C ASP A 9 -35.29 -25.70 -0.31
N ILE A 10 -34.66 -26.89 -0.36
CA ILE A 10 -33.21 -27.01 -0.52
C ILE A 10 -32.77 -26.47 -1.88
N LEU A 11 -33.50 -26.82 -2.94
CA LEU A 11 -33.22 -26.34 -4.29
C LEU A 11 -33.39 -24.82 -4.38
N GLY A 12 -34.47 -24.27 -3.81
CA GLY A 12 -34.71 -22.83 -3.78
C GLY A 12 -33.62 -22.05 -3.04
N ARG A 13 -33.17 -22.56 -1.88
CA ARG A 13 -32.05 -21.95 -1.13
C ARG A 13 -30.76 -21.98 -1.94
N ARG A 14 -30.43 -23.11 -2.56
CA ARG A 14 -29.23 -23.24 -3.41
C ARG A 14 -29.27 -22.31 -4.62
N ALA A 15 -30.42 -22.23 -5.30
CA ALA A 15 -30.60 -21.32 -6.43
C ALA A 15 -30.42 -19.86 -6.00
N LYS A 16 -30.99 -19.47 -4.86
CA LYS A 16 -30.80 -18.12 -4.30
C LYS A 16 -29.33 -17.83 -3.98
N THR A 17 -28.64 -18.74 -3.30
CA THR A 17 -27.20 -18.59 -3.00
C THR A 17 -26.38 -18.46 -4.29
N TYR A 18 -26.65 -19.28 -5.31
CA TYR A 18 -25.96 -19.23 -6.59
C TYR A 18 -26.16 -17.87 -7.27
N VAL A 19 -27.39 -17.37 -7.36
CA VAL A 19 -27.70 -16.06 -7.96
C VAL A 19 -26.99 -14.95 -7.19
N THR A 20 -27.10 -14.93 -5.86
CA THR A 20 -26.44 -13.90 -5.04
C THR A 20 -24.91 -13.95 -5.17
N GLN A 21 -24.30 -15.14 -5.22
CA GLN A 21 -22.84 -15.26 -5.44
C GLN A 21 -22.43 -14.78 -6.83
N HIS A 22 -23.22 -15.10 -7.85
CA HIS A 22 -22.97 -14.65 -9.22
C HIS A 22 -23.09 -13.13 -9.34
N GLU A 23 -24.13 -12.53 -8.76
CA GLU A 23 -24.31 -11.07 -8.71
C GLU A 23 -23.20 -10.38 -7.93
N ALA A 24 -22.84 -10.89 -6.75
CA ALA A 24 -21.74 -10.35 -5.96
C ALA A 24 -20.41 -10.40 -6.71
N ARG A 25 -20.12 -11.50 -7.41
CA ARG A 25 -18.93 -11.62 -8.24
C ARG A 25 -18.94 -10.59 -9.37
N ARG A 26 -20.06 -10.41 -10.06
CA ARG A 26 -20.18 -9.42 -11.14
C ARG A 26 -19.95 -8.00 -10.62
N GLN A 27 -20.54 -7.66 -9.47
CA GLN A 27 -20.34 -6.35 -8.83
C GLN A 27 -18.87 -6.15 -8.41
N MET A 28 -18.21 -7.19 -7.88
CA MET A 28 -16.78 -7.11 -7.55
C MET A 28 -15.91 -6.90 -8.79
N GLU A 29 -16.24 -7.55 -9.90
CA GLU A 29 -15.54 -7.36 -11.19
C GLU A 29 -15.72 -5.93 -11.72
N GLU A 30 -16.95 -5.39 -11.66
CA GLU A 30 -17.25 -4.00 -12.04
C GLU A 30 -16.46 -3.00 -11.16
N VAL A 31 -16.49 -3.17 -9.83
CA VAL A 31 -15.72 -2.32 -8.90
C VAL A 31 -14.22 -2.40 -9.15
N ALA A 32 -13.68 -3.60 -9.40
CA ALA A 32 -12.26 -3.78 -9.66
C ALA A 32 -11.82 -3.06 -10.94
N ILE A 33 -12.63 -3.08 -11.99
CA ILE A 33 -12.36 -2.34 -13.24
C ILE A 33 -12.33 -0.83 -12.95
N GLU A 34 -13.34 -0.31 -12.25
CA GLU A 34 -13.40 1.11 -11.91
C GLU A 34 -12.21 1.55 -11.02
N GLU A 35 -11.79 0.72 -10.07
CA GLU A 35 -10.63 1.00 -9.23
C GLU A 35 -9.34 1.09 -10.04
N VAL A 36 -9.15 0.18 -11.00
CA VAL A 36 -8.00 0.20 -11.92
C VAL A 36 -8.02 1.47 -12.76
N GLU A 37 -9.16 1.84 -13.35
CA GLU A 37 -9.28 3.07 -14.15
C GLU A 37 -8.98 4.33 -13.32
N LYS A 38 -9.50 4.41 -12.09
CA LYS A 38 -9.22 5.51 -11.15
C LYS A 38 -7.73 5.58 -10.80
N TRP A 39 -7.10 4.43 -10.55
CA TRP A 39 -5.67 4.34 -10.25
C TRP A 39 -4.80 4.78 -11.44
N GLU A 40 -5.13 4.34 -12.65
CA GLU A 40 -4.42 4.73 -13.87
C GLU A 40 -4.52 6.22 -14.13
N ALA A 41 -5.71 6.81 -13.97
CA ALA A 41 -5.92 8.24 -14.09
C ALA A 41 -5.12 9.04 -13.05
N LEU A 42 -5.11 8.57 -11.79
CA LEU A 42 -4.29 9.17 -10.72
C LEU A 42 -2.80 9.13 -11.07
N CYS A 43 -2.30 7.98 -11.53
CA CYS A 43 -0.89 7.82 -11.90
C CYS A 43 -0.49 8.66 -13.12
N LYS A 44 -1.42 8.85 -14.07
CA LYS A 44 -1.20 9.72 -15.23
C LYS A 44 -1.05 11.17 -14.77
N ARG A 45 -2.03 11.68 -14.02
CA ARG A 45 -2.00 13.04 -13.47
C ARG A 45 -0.75 13.29 -12.63
N PHE A 46 -0.41 12.36 -11.73
CA PHE A 46 0.78 12.49 -10.91
C PHE A 46 2.07 12.59 -11.75
N ARG A 47 2.19 11.81 -12.83
CA ARG A 47 3.34 11.90 -13.75
C ARG A 47 3.39 13.23 -14.49
N GLU A 48 2.25 13.74 -14.93
CA GLU A 48 2.14 15.04 -15.61
C GLU A 48 2.50 16.19 -14.66
N ASP A 49 2.05 16.13 -13.41
CA ASP A 49 2.31 17.15 -12.39
C ASP A 49 3.72 17.03 -11.76
N TRP A 50 4.40 15.90 -11.94
CA TRP A 50 5.67 15.61 -11.26
C TRP A 50 6.75 16.69 -11.41
N PRO A 51 6.97 17.32 -12.59
CA PRO A 51 7.96 18.39 -12.71
C PRO A 51 7.67 19.58 -11.80
N ILE A 52 6.38 19.93 -11.62
CA ILE A 52 5.94 21.02 -10.75
C ILE A 52 6.10 20.64 -9.28
N ILE A 53 5.66 19.42 -8.92
CA ILE A 53 5.81 18.87 -7.57
C ILE A 53 7.30 18.81 -7.18
N LYS A 54 8.15 18.33 -8.08
CA LYS A 54 9.61 18.22 -7.88
C LYS A 54 10.29 19.60 -7.80
N GLY A 55 9.75 20.62 -8.45
CA GLY A 55 10.26 21.99 -8.36
C GLY A 55 9.85 22.73 -7.08
N SER A 56 8.85 22.25 -6.35
CA SER A 56 8.26 22.94 -5.20
C SER A 56 8.73 22.36 -3.86
N PRO A 57 8.77 23.16 -2.78
CA PRO A 57 8.95 22.62 -1.43
C PRO A 57 7.91 21.54 -1.13
N ARG A 58 8.34 20.43 -0.53
CA ARG A 58 7.49 19.24 -0.36
C ARG A 58 7.92 18.41 0.84
N VAL A 59 6.98 17.66 1.37
CA VAL A 59 7.23 16.63 2.38
C VAL A 59 7.12 15.26 1.72
N ILE A 60 8.15 14.44 1.83
CA ILE A 60 8.14 13.03 1.41
C ILE A 60 7.85 12.20 2.64
N VAL A 61 6.72 11.50 2.66
CA VAL A 61 6.36 10.60 3.75
C VAL A 61 6.66 9.16 3.34
N HIS A 62 7.66 8.57 3.98
CA HIS A 62 8.02 7.17 3.78
C HIS A 62 7.25 6.29 4.77
N ILE A 63 6.28 5.52 4.25
CA ILE A 63 5.46 4.60 5.05
C ILE A 63 5.71 3.17 4.56
N ALA A 64 6.33 2.36 5.41
CA ALA A 64 6.64 0.99 5.07
C ALA A 64 5.36 0.16 4.90
N SER A 65 5.27 -0.60 3.80
CA SER A 65 4.18 -1.55 3.51
C SER A 65 2.76 -0.98 3.45
N LEU A 66 2.59 0.32 3.22
CA LEU A 66 1.27 0.96 3.07
C LEU A 66 0.40 0.25 2.01
N SER A 67 1.03 -0.18 0.92
CA SER A 67 0.34 -0.79 -0.22
C SER A 67 0.15 -2.31 -0.10
N ALA A 68 0.61 -2.94 0.99
CA ALA A 68 0.53 -4.38 1.17
C ALA A 68 -0.54 -4.73 2.22
N THR A 69 -1.46 -5.61 1.86
CA THR A 69 -2.44 -6.19 2.80
C THR A 69 -1.75 -7.01 3.90
N THR A 70 -2.43 -7.26 5.02
CA THR A 70 -1.89 -8.09 6.10
C THR A 70 -1.46 -9.48 5.62
N ALA A 71 -2.27 -10.11 4.75
CA ALA A 71 -1.94 -11.41 4.17
C ALA A 71 -0.66 -11.35 3.31
N GLN A 72 -0.54 -10.32 2.47
CA GLN A 72 0.67 -10.11 1.66
C GLN A 72 1.91 -9.87 2.52
N ARG A 73 1.79 -9.09 3.59
CA ARG A 73 2.91 -8.85 4.52
C ARG A 73 3.36 -10.15 5.20
N GLN A 74 2.42 -10.97 5.67
CA GLN A 74 2.73 -12.26 6.30
C GLN A 74 3.34 -13.27 5.32
N ALA A 75 2.89 -13.26 4.08
CA ALA A 75 3.41 -14.15 3.04
C ALA A 75 4.75 -13.70 2.44
N THR A 76 5.22 -12.48 2.74
CA THR A 76 6.45 -11.93 2.17
C THR A 76 7.66 -12.38 2.97
N PRO A 77 8.60 -13.16 2.38
CA PRO A 77 9.82 -13.55 3.06
C PRO A 77 10.70 -12.33 3.34
N ASN A 78 11.31 -12.31 4.53
CA ASN A 78 12.25 -11.27 4.98
C ASN A 78 11.72 -9.84 4.75
N LEU A 79 10.43 -9.61 5.05
CA LEU A 79 9.76 -8.34 4.81
C LEU A 79 10.48 -7.17 5.49
N ASP A 80 10.94 -7.38 6.72
CA ASP A 80 11.73 -6.45 7.52
C ASP A 80 13.01 -6.01 6.80
N VAL A 81 13.79 -6.96 6.27
CA VAL A 81 14.99 -6.67 5.49
C VAL A 81 14.65 -5.88 4.23
N ARG A 82 13.56 -6.26 3.54
CA ARG A 82 13.12 -5.58 2.31
C ARG A 82 12.63 -4.15 2.57
N GLN A 83 11.98 -3.90 3.71
CA GLN A 83 11.60 -2.56 4.14
C GLN A 83 12.84 -1.73 4.47
N ASN A 84 13.81 -2.30 5.18
CA ASN A 84 15.07 -1.62 5.52
C ASN A 84 15.93 -1.32 4.27
N ALA A 85 15.80 -2.09 3.19
CA ALA A 85 16.47 -1.77 1.93
C ALA A 85 16.02 -0.43 1.31
N GLN A 86 14.93 0.17 1.79
CA GLN A 86 14.43 1.46 1.33
C GLN A 86 14.99 2.65 2.14
N LEU A 87 15.84 2.41 3.14
CA LEU A 87 16.51 3.45 3.93
C LEU A 87 17.26 4.51 3.12
N PRO A 88 17.86 4.23 1.94
CA PRO A 88 18.48 5.28 1.12
C PRO A 88 17.53 6.42 0.73
N ARG A 89 16.20 6.22 0.79
CA ARG A 89 15.20 7.26 0.55
C ARG A 89 15.21 8.37 1.60
N LEU A 90 15.77 8.13 2.78
CA LEU A 90 15.94 9.18 3.79
C LEU A 90 16.86 10.30 3.30
N CYS A 91 17.79 9.97 2.38
CA CYS A 91 18.71 10.94 1.80
C CYS A 91 18.03 11.95 0.86
N ASP A 92 16.74 11.78 0.52
CA ASP A 92 15.99 12.75 -0.28
C ASP A 92 15.92 14.13 0.42
N VAL A 93 16.08 14.18 1.75
CA VAL A 93 16.18 15.41 2.57
C VAL A 93 17.37 16.31 2.19
N LYS A 94 18.33 15.77 1.42
CA LYS A 94 19.45 16.55 0.88
C LYS A 94 18.98 17.61 -0.12
N GLU A 95 17.86 17.39 -0.80
CA GLU A 95 17.30 18.37 -1.73
C GLU A 95 16.76 19.60 -0.95
N PRO A 96 17.14 20.83 -1.31
CA PRO A 96 16.64 22.02 -0.63
C PRO A 96 15.11 22.13 -0.67
N GLY A 97 14.49 22.41 0.48
CA GLY A 97 13.03 22.53 0.61
C GLY A 97 12.29 21.18 0.61
N VAL A 98 13.01 20.07 0.74
CA VAL A 98 12.43 18.73 0.92
C VAL A 98 12.57 18.30 2.36
N ASP A 99 11.44 18.04 3.02
CA ASP A 99 11.41 17.38 4.32
C ASP A 99 11.10 15.90 4.13
N VAL A 100 11.73 15.01 4.90
CA VAL A 100 11.45 13.58 4.87
C VAL A 100 10.91 13.12 6.22
N LEU A 101 9.70 12.56 6.21
CA LEU A 101 9.08 11.92 7.37
C LEU A 101 9.14 10.40 7.21
N TYR A 102 9.90 9.74 8.08
CA TYR A 102 9.99 8.28 8.11
C TYR A 102 9.07 7.69 9.18
N VAL A 103 8.14 6.83 8.76
CA VAL A 103 7.27 6.07 9.66
C VAL A 103 7.82 4.66 9.79
N ALA A 104 8.56 4.42 10.88
CA ALA A 104 9.18 3.13 11.13
C ALA A 104 8.11 2.05 11.40
N PRO A 105 8.23 0.85 10.78
CA PRO A 105 7.34 -0.27 11.07
C PRO A 105 7.69 -1.01 12.37
N PHE A 106 8.73 -0.55 13.07
CA PHE A 106 9.23 -1.10 14.33
C PHE A 106 9.69 0.05 15.25
N PRO A 107 9.76 -0.19 16.58
CA PRO A 107 10.33 0.78 17.51
C PRO A 107 11.79 1.08 17.16
N LEU A 108 12.12 2.38 17.03
CA LEU A 108 13.50 2.82 16.87
C LEU A 108 14.13 2.96 18.25
N ASN A 109 15.06 2.07 18.56
CA ASN A 109 15.91 2.23 19.74
C ASN A 109 17.05 3.22 19.45
N GLU A 110 17.84 3.53 20.46
CA GLU A 110 18.92 4.52 20.37
C GLU A 110 20.00 4.10 19.36
N ASP A 111 20.39 2.81 19.35
CA ASP A 111 21.37 2.28 18.41
C ASP A 111 20.92 2.40 16.95
N MET A 112 19.66 2.07 16.66
CA MET A 112 19.09 2.17 15.31
C MET A 112 18.96 3.62 14.86
N THR A 113 18.57 4.50 15.79
CA THR A 113 18.53 5.95 15.54
C THR A 113 19.92 6.46 15.18
N HIS A 114 20.94 6.12 15.98
CA HIS A 114 22.32 6.50 15.71
C HIS A 114 22.83 5.95 14.37
N TYR A 115 22.52 4.69 14.06
CA TYR A 115 22.83 4.08 12.76
C TYR A 115 22.21 4.87 11.60
N PHE A 116 20.95 5.29 11.71
CA PHE A 116 20.28 6.10 10.68
C PHE A 116 20.89 7.48 10.52
N HIS A 117 21.24 8.18 11.61
CA HIS A 117 21.99 9.43 11.53
C HIS A 117 23.32 9.24 10.78
N LYS A 118 24.05 8.15 11.05
CA LYS A 118 25.29 7.86 10.30
C LYS A 118 25.07 7.59 8.82
N VAL A 119 24.01 6.87 8.45
CA VAL A 119 23.65 6.66 7.04
C VAL A 119 23.35 8.00 6.35
N LEU A 120 22.63 8.89 7.01
CA LEU A 120 22.31 10.22 6.50
C LEU A 120 23.54 11.13 6.35
N GLU A 121 24.42 11.12 7.35
CA GLU A 121 25.72 11.81 7.29
C GLU A 121 26.54 11.32 6.07
N ILE A 122 26.65 10.00 5.88
CA ILE A 122 27.34 9.39 4.72
C ILE A 122 26.64 9.77 3.40
N GLY A 123 25.30 9.87 3.41
CA GLY A 123 24.48 10.34 2.29
C GLY A 123 24.70 11.82 1.94
N GLY A 124 25.43 12.56 2.77
CA GLY A 124 25.74 13.98 2.58
C GLY A 124 24.65 14.90 3.11
N VAL A 125 23.87 14.45 4.10
CA VAL A 125 22.94 15.28 4.87
C VAL A 125 23.71 15.80 6.09
N PRO A 126 24.03 17.11 6.17
CA PRO A 126 24.72 17.67 7.32
C PRO A 126 23.76 17.81 8.51
N HIS A 127 24.18 17.35 9.69
CA HIS A 127 23.40 17.42 10.94
C HIS A 127 21.96 16.84 10.83
N PRO A 128 21.84 15.55 10.46
CA PRO A 128 20.56 14.86 10.34
C PRO A 128 19.86 14.65 11.69
#